data_AF-A0A3M1QKK2-F1
#
_entry.id   AF-A0A3M1QKK2-F1
#
_cell.length_a   1.000
_cell.length_b   1.000
_cell.length_c   1.000
_cell.angle_alpha   90.00
_cell.angle_beta   90.00
_cell.angle_gamma   90.00
#
_symmetry.space_group_name_H-M   'P 1'
#
loop_
_entity.id
_entity.type
_entity.pdbx_description
1 polymer ?
#
loop_
_entity_poly.entity_id
_entity_poly.type
_entity_poly.pdbx_seq_one_letter_code
_entity_poly.pdbx_strand_id
1 'polypeptide(L)'
;MKARGEATRRATLLIAQLRAYRQRFGRYPDSLDAFGGADFTTDPYTGASFAYRRDGDDFVLYSLGHNGVDDGGQPDENDSFGGDLRIWPRPTEQ
;
A
#
# COMPACT_ATOMS: atom_id res chain seq x y z
N MET A 1 -2.27 14.91 12.53
CA MET A 1 -1.13 14.69 11.61
C MET A 1 -0.24 13.47 11.93
N LYS A 2 -0.45 12.68 13.01
CA LYS A 2 0.43 11.51 13.33
C LYS A 2 0.29 10.32 12.35
N ALA A 3 -0.89 10.09 11.78
CA ALA A 3 -1.15 8.92 10.93
C ALA A 3 -0.40 8.91 9.59
N ARG A 4 -0.23 10.08 8.95
CA ARG A 4 0.43 10.19 7.64
C ARG A 4 1.90 9.77 7.65
N GLY A 5 2.66 10.22 8.65
CA GLY A 5 4.08 9.90 8.76
C GLY A 5 4.32 8.40 8.98
N GLU A 6 3.50 7.78 9.82
CA GLU A 6 3.61 6.33 10.08
C GLU A 6 3.15 5.50 8.88
N ALA A 7 2.10 5.94 8.17
CA ALA A 7 1.64 5.26 6.95
C ALA A 7 2.73 5.25 5.88
N THR A 8 3.37 6.40 5.63
CA THR A 8 4.50 6.49 4.70
C THR A 8 5.67 5.60 5.13
N ARG A 9 6.01 5.58 6.43
CA ARG A 9 7.10 4.76 6.96
C ARG A 9 6.84 3.27 6.76
N ARG A 10 5.65 2.79 7.15
CA ARG A 10 5.25 1.38 7.03
C ARG A 10 5.16 0.95 5.57
N ALA A 11 4.55 1.77 4.72
CA ALA A 11 4.44 1.44 3.31
C ALA A 11 5.81 1.41 2.61
N THR A 12 6.75 2.27 2.99
CA THR A 12 8.14 2.23 2.50
C THR A 12 8.82 0.92 2.90
N LEU A 13 8.65 0.48 4.15
CA LEU A 13 9.15 -0.82 4.62
C LEU A 13 8.50 -1.97 3.85
N LEU A 14 7.19 -1.93 3.64
CA LEU A 14 6.45 -2.95 2.92
C LEU A 14 6.94 -3.09 1.47
N ILE A 15 7.15 -1.97 0.76
CA ILE A 15 7.71 -1.96 -0.60
C ILE A 15 9.10 -2.62 -0.62
N ALA A 16 9.95 -2.33 0.37
CA ALA A 16 11.27 -2.94 0.46
C ALA A 16 11.19 -4.47 0.69
N GLN A 17 10.28 -4.91 1.56
CA GLN A 17 10.06 -6.34 1.85
C GLN A 17 9.48 -7.08 0.63
N LEU A 18 8.55 -6.49 -0.10
CA LEU A 18 8.02 -7.06 -1.35
C LEU A 18 9.13 -7.26 -2.39
N ARG A 19 10.01 -6.26 -2.55
CA ARG A 19 11.17 -6.36 -3.47
C ARG A 19 12.15 -7.45 -3.02
N ALA A 20 12.46 -7.52 -1.72
CA ALA A 20 13.31 -8.57 -1.17
C ALA A 20 12.69 -9.97 -1.37
N TYR A 21 11.38 -10.09 -1.19
CA TYR A 21 10.64 -11.31 -1.45
C TYR A 21 10.77 -11.75 -2.91
N ARG A 22 10.57 -10.82 -3.87
CA ARG A 22 10.78 -11.13 -5.30
C ARG A 22 12.21 -11.57 -5.60
N GLN A 23 13.22 -10.91 -5.02
CA GLN A 23 14.61 -11.31 -5.22
C GLN A 23 14.89 -12.73 -4.71
N ARG A 24 14.24 -13.12 -3.61
CA ARG A 24 14.43 -14.45 -3.00
C ARG A 24 13.64 -15.56 -3.69
N PHE A 25 12.42 -15.28 -4.14
CA PHE A 25 11.48 -16.30 -4.63
C PHE A 25 11.15 -16.18 -6.13
N GLY A 26 11.72 -15.20 -6.82
CA GLY A 26 11.49 -14.93 -8.24
C GLY A 26 10.15 -14.25 -8.57
N ARG A 27 9.24 -14.13 -7.60
CA ARG A 27 7.92 -13.54 -7.76
C ARG A 27 7.50 -12.78 -6.51
N TYR A 28 6.61 -11.80 -6.66
CA TYR A 28 5.94 -11.19 -5.51
C TYR A 28 4.93 -12.16 -4.86
N PRO A 29 4.65 -12.04 -3.56
CA PRO A 29 3.72 -12.92 -2.87
C PRO A 29 2.29 -12.76 -3.40
N ASP A 30 1.44 -13.76 -3.22
CA ASP A 30 0.03 -13.68 -3.62
C ASP A 30 -0.78 -12.76 -2.69
N SER A 31 -0.38 -12.65 -1.41
CA SER A 31 -0.97 -11.76 -0.41
C SER A 31 0.08 -11.25 0.59
N LEU A 32 -0.27 -10.22 1.36
CA LEU A 32 0.59 -9.71 2.44
C LEU A 32 0.72 -10.69 3.63
N ASP A 33 -0.11 -11.74 3.70
CA ASP A 33 -0.02 -12.78 4.73
C ASP A 33 1.31 -13.53 4.68
N ALA A 34 2.01 -13.48 3.53
CA ALA A 34 3.37 -13.99 3.39
C ALA A 34 4.36 -13.34 4.38
N PHE A 35 4.03 -12.18 4.96
CA PHE A 35 4.80 -11.51 6.00
C PHE A 35 4.32 -11.80 7.42
N GLY A 36 3.38 -12.74 7.62
CA GLY A 36 2.96 -13.22 8.93
C GLY A 36 2.29 -12.17 9.81
N GLY A 37 1.56 -11.23 9.23
CA GLY A 37 0.85 -10.18 9.98
C GLY A 37 1.77 -9.12 10.59
N ALA A 38 2.97 -8.92 10.04
CA ALA A 38 3.89 -7.91 10.52
C ALA A 38 3.26 -6.50 10.49
N ASP A 39 3.56 -5.68 11.50
CA ASP A 39 2.94 -4.35 11.69
C ASP A 39 3.05 -3.42 10.47
N PHE A 40 4.10 -3.58 9.65
CA PHE A 40 4.31 -2.78 8.44
C PHE A 40 3.33 -3.11 7.31
N THR A 41 2.59 -4.22 7.42
CA THR A 41 1.50 -4.58 6.50
C THR A 41 0.19 -3.87 6.84
N THR A 42 0.08 -3.29 8.04
CA THR A 42 -1.11 -2.59 8.52
C THR A 42 -1.07 -1.10 8.20
N ASP A 43 -2.12 -0.63 7.54
CA ASP A 43 -2.41 0.75 7.27
C ASP A 43 -2.81 1.50 8.56
N PRO A 44 -2.02 2.51 9.00
CA PRO A 44 -2.33 3.30 10.19
C PRO A 44 -3.60 4.13 10.10
N TYR A 45 -4.15 4.34 8.91
CA TYR A 45 -5.39 5.10 8.74
C TYR A 45 -6.63 4.27 9.05
N THR A 46 -6.68 3.02 8.56
CA THR A 46 -7.84 2.13 8.71
C THR A 46 -7.67 1.12 9.84
N GLY A 47 -6.43 0.82 10.24
CA GLY A 47 -6.12 -0.31 11.12
C GLY A 47 -6.20 -1.67 10.43
N ALA A 48 -6.55 -1.72 9.13
CA ALA A 48 -6.55 -2.90 8.29
C ALA A 48 -5.23 -3.05 7.51
N SER A 49 -5.04 -4.16 6.80
CA SER A 49 -3.86 -4.30 5.92
C SER A 49 -3.91 -3.32 4.74
N PHE A 50 -2.74 -2.86 4.27
CA PHE A 50 -2.65 -2.11 3.02
C PHE A 50 -3.24 -2.92 1.86
N ALA A 51 -3.90 -2.24 0.93
CA ALA A 51 -4.40 -2.87 -0.28
C ALA A 51 -3.22 -3.17 -1.21
N TYR A 52 -3.07 -4.44 -1.54
CA TYR A 52 -1.96 -4.98 -2.30
C TYR A 52 -2.45 -5.89 -3.41
N ARG A 53 -1.94 -5.69 -4.62
CA ARG A 53 -2.24 -6.55 -5.77
C ARG A 53 -1.00 -6.69 -6.64
N ARG A 54 -0.71 -7.91 -7.12
CA ARG A 54 0.30 -8.10 -8.17
C ARG A 54 -0.18 -7.54 -9.50
N ASP A 55 0.74 -6.97 -10.25
CA ASP A 55 0.48 -6.44 -11.59
C ASP A 55 1.62 -6.88 -12.53
N GLY A 56 1.46 -8.05 -13.13
CA GLY A 56 2.50 -8.70 -13.93
C GLY A 56 3.81 -8.89 -13.15
N ASP A 57 4.86 -8.22 -13.62
CA ASP A 57 6.20 -8.20 -13.01
C ASP A 57 6.37 -7.12 -11.93
N ASP A 58 5.33 -6.37 -11.60
CA ASP A 58 5.30 -5.37 -10.54
C ASP A 58 4.12 -5.63 -9.57
N PHE A 59 3.83 -4.65 -8.72
CA PHE A 59 2.66 -4.65 -7.86
C PHE A 59 2.06 -3.25 -7.76
N VAL A 60 0.84 -3.19 -7.26
CA VAL A 60 0.16 -1.98 -6.85
C VAL A 60 0.00 -2.03 -5.34
N LEU A 61 0.29 -0.91 -4.67
CA LEU A 61 0.12 -0.76 -3.23
C LEU A 61 -0.58 0.57 -2.95
N TYR A 62 -1.67 0.54 -2.21
CA TYR A 62 -2.41 1.73 -1.80
C TYR A 62 -2.94 1.60 -0.37
N SER A 63 -3.15 2.75 0.26
CA SER A 63 -3.83 2.91 1.54
C SER A 63 -5.28 3.29 1.26
N LEU A 64 -6.22 2.66 1.95
CA LEU A 64 -7.67 2.89 1.80
C LEU A 64 -8.13 4.20 2.49
N GLY A 65 -7.20 5.08 2.87
CA GLY A 65 -7.54 6.39 3.43
C GLY A 65 -8.37 6.33 4.72
N HIS A 66 -9.06 7.43 5.05
CA HIS A 66 -9.97 7.49 6.21
C HIS A 66 -11.35 6.91 5.90
N ASN A 67 -11.71 6.76 4.62
CA ASN A 67 -13.01 6.27 4.21
C ASN A 67 -13.12 4.73 4.34
N GLY A 68 -12.01 4.00 4.26
CA GLY A 68 -11.97 2.53 4.39
C GLY A 68 -12.64 1.80 3.22
N VAL A 69 -12.85 2.47 2.09
CA VAL A 69 -13.51 1.94 0.89
C VAL A 69 -12.48 1.77 -0.21
N ASP A 70 -12.44 0.60 -0.86
CA ASP A 70 -11.59 0.34 -2.03
C ASP A 70 -12.28 0.92 -3.27
N ASP A 71 -11.90 2.13 -3.66
CA ASP A 71 -12.43 2.83 -4.84
C ASP A 71 -11.65 2.44 -6.13
N GLY A 72 -10.89 1.35 -6.07
CA GLY A 72 -10.15 0.82 -7.22
C GLY A 72 -8.96 1.68 -7.64
N GLY A 73 -8.47 2.56 -6.75
CA GLY A 73 -7.29 3.38 -6.99
C GLY A 73 -7.52 4.62 -7.84
N GLN A 74 -8.75 5.12 -7.95
CA GLN A 74 -9.02 6.47 -8.49
C GLN A 74 -9.08 7.47 -7.34
N PRO A 75 -8.16 8.44 -7.25
CA PRO A 75 -8.33 9.56 -6.34
C PRO A 75 -9.51 10.39 -6.84
N ASP A 76 -10.61 10.40 -6.09
CA ASP A 76 -11.71 11.33 -6.36
C ASP A 76 -11.16 12.77 -6.32
N GLU A 77 -11.30 13.48 -7.43
CA GLU A 77 -10.77 14.84 -7.63
C GLU A 77 -11.40 15.86 -6.66
N ASN A 78 -12.49 15.46 -5.97
CA ASN A 78 -13.22 16.25 -4.99
C ASN A 78 -12.90 15.90 -3.52
N ASP A 79 -12.10 14.86 -3.25
CA ASP A 79 -11.88 14.42 -1.88
C ASP A 79 -10.70 15.16 -1.23
N SER A 80 -11.02 16.35 -0.69
CA SER A 80 -10.05 17.16 0.06
C SER A 80 -9.65 16.55 1.42
N PHE A 81 -10.11 15.34 1.80
CA PHE A 81 -9.92 14.81 3.16
C PHE A 81 -9.76 13.28 3.36
N GLY A 82 -9.45 12.45 2.36
CA GLY A 82 -8.94 11.09 2.60
C GLY A 82 -9.58 9.93 1.82
N GLY A 83 -9.52 9.98 0.49
CA GLY A 83 -9.65 8.79 -0.37
C GLY A 83 -8.36 7.95 -0.50
N ASP A 84 -8.35 7.03 -1.47
CA ASP A 84 -7.25 6.09 -1.74
C ASP A 84 -5.91 6.79 -2.02
N LEU A 85 -4.89 6.45 -1.24
CA LEU A 85 -3.53 6.94 -1.43
C LEU A 85 -2.70 5.88 -2.16
N ARG A 86 -2.56 6.01 -3.48
CA ARG A 86 -1.64 5.17 -4.27
C ARG A 86 -0.20 5.43 -3.85
N ILE A 87 0.42 4.41 -3.25
CA ILE A 87 1.80 4.46 -2.75
C ILE A 87 2.78 3.92 -3.79
N TRP A 88 2.38 2.88 -4.52
CA TRP A 88 3.21 2.25 -5.54
C TRP A 88 2.42 1.80 -6.78
N PRO A 89 2.97 1.95 -8.01
CA PRO A 89 4.14 2.77 -8.34
C PRO A 89 3.89 4.24 -8.03
N ARG A 90 4.98 5.01 -7.79
CA ARG A 90 4.83 6.45 -7.50
C ARG A 90 4.07 7.09 -8.66
N PRO A 91 2.98 7.84 -8.40
CA PRO A 91 2.33 8.60 -9.45
C PRO A 91 3.37 9.54 -10.05
N THR A 92 3.54 9.47 -11.37
CA THR A 92 4.32 10.45 -12.11
C THR A 92 3.61 11.79 -11.93
N GLU A 93 4.32 12.79 -11.40
CA GLU A 93 3.86 14.18 -11.46
C GLU A 93 3.66 14.51 -12.96
N GLN A 94 2.44 14.84 -13.36
CA GLN A 94 2.17 15.36 -14.70
C GLN A 94 2.53 16.83 -14.78
#